data_AF-A0A3N5SSI5-F1
#
_entry.id   AF-A0A3N5SSI5-F1
#
_cell.length_a   1.000
_cell.length_b   1.000
_cell.length_c   1.000
_cell.angle_alpha   90.00
_cell.angle_beta   90.00
_cell.angle_gamma   90.00
#
_symmetry.space_group_name_H-M   'P 1'
#
loop_
_entity.id
_entity.type
_entity.pdbx_description
1 polymer ?
#
loop_
_entity_poly.entity_id
_entity_poly.type
_entity_poly.pdbx_seq_one_letter_code
_entity_poly.pdbx_strand_id
1 'polypeptide(L)'
;IALSGCLKGEIAFHAGRGDMKRATQAAEDYRKIFGANRFYIEIQNNGVENQPLLNQRLIEIARELSIPPVATNDCHYLHRRDAKAHEVLLCIQTGKTLDESQRMRFPSEEFYFKSPEEMAGLFRDCPDAIENTGAIAEECNLKLRFDEKHIPRITVPSEETPESYLERLAREGLERRLARHQGEKDFQERSVRYKTRLGEELKIIKSMGYPGYFLIVYDFIHYAKNHGIPVGPGRGSAAGSLVAYSLNITDLDPIEYDLIFERFLNPGRKSSMPDVDIDFCMEGRENVIRYVTEKYGKENVAQIITFGKMQAKAAIRDVGRVMGIPYAEVDRIAKLIPKQIDITLEQALQQEAGLKEAVAKDFRVASLFEVAKSLEGLARHASTHAAGVVIANRPLMDYLPLQRGQNGEVMTQYAMKQVEAIGLVKFDFLGLKTLTVVDQTVQMIEKNRGVKLELSEIPLDDPEVYALLGAGSNLGIFQLESSGMRDLLFKLKPQSFKDIIALVALYRPGPLDSGMVGEFIKRRHGQESIRYELPALEEVLSDTYGVIVYQEQVMRI
;
A
#
# COMPACT_ATOMS: atom_id res chain seq x y z
N ILE A 1 6.60 30.34 -8.91
CA ILE A 1 6.26 31.40 -7.94
C ILE A 1 6.96 31.04 -6.64
N ALA A 2 7.58 32.01 -5.97
CA ALA A 2 8.29 31.85 -4.71
C ALA A 2 7.89 32.97 -3.75
N LEU A 3 7.74 32.62 -2.47
CA LEU A 3 7.44 33.53 -1.38
C LEU A 3 8.70 33.66 -0.50
N SER A 4 8.93 34.82 0.11
CA SER A 4 10.13 35.05 0.93
C SER A 4 10.22 34.17 2.19
N GLY A 5 9.15 33.47 2.56
CA GLY A 5 9.09 32.57 3.72
C GLY A 5 8.63 33.24 5.01
N CYS A 6 8.50 32.43 6.06
CA CYS A 6 8.10 32.88 7.40
C CYS A 6 9.23 33.65 8.12
N LEU A 7 9.10 33.86 9.44
CA LEU A 7 10.11 34.55 10.28
C LEU A 7 11.53 33.98 10.19
N LYS A 8 11.68 32.71 9.77
CA LYS A 8 12.98 32.06 9.55
C LYS A 8 13.49 32.15 8.10
N GLY A 9 12.72 32.73 7.19
CA GLY A 9 13.17 33.04 5.83
C GLY A 9 14.32 34.04 5.87
N GLU A 10 15.26 33.93 4.94
CA GLU A 10 16.53 34.68 4.96
C GLU A 10 16.32 36.20 5.06
N ILE A 11 15.39 36.76 4.27
CA ILE A 11 15.07 38.19 4.27
C ILE A 11 14.47 38.60 5.61
N ALA A 12 13.46 37.87 6.08
CA ALA A 12 12.79 38.12 7.36
C ALA A 12 13.75 38.03 8.55
N PHE A 13 14.68 37.06 8.52
CA PHE A 13 15.69 36.85 9.53
C PHE A 13 16.66 38.03 9.63
N HIS A 14 17.18 38.52 8.48
CA HIS A 14 18.07 39.69 8.45
C HIS A 14 17.35 40.98 8.83
N ALA A 15 16.16 41.21 8.27
CA ALA A 15 15.33 42.37 8.58
C ALA A 15 14.93 42.40 10.06
N GLY A 16 14.60 41.25 10.66
CA GLY A 16 14.26 41.14 12.08
C GLY A 16 15.41 41.55 13.01
N ARG A 17 16.65 41.26 12.61
CA ARG A 17 17.87 41.69 13.33
C ARG A 17 18.30 43.14 13.04
N GLY A 18 17.60 43.83 12.14
CA GLY A 18 17.91 45.20 11.74
C GLY A 18 18.99 45.32 10.66
N ASP A 19 19.45 44.21 10.08
CA ASP A 19 20.42 44.21 8.98
C ASP A 19 19.70 44.38 7.63
N MET A 20 19.16 45.58 7.41
CA MET A 20 18.37 45.88 6.20
C MET A 20 19.19 45.75 4.92
N LYS A 21 20.50 46.02 4.94
CA LYS A 21 21.37 45.87 3.77
C LYS A 21 21.41 44.43 3.28
N ARG A 22 21.63 43.46 4.19
CA ARG A 22 21.61 42.04 3.81
C ARG A 22 20.22 41.57 3.41
N ALA A 23 19.18 42.05 4.08
CA ALA A 23 17.80 41.70 3.73
C ALA A 23 17.44 42.16 2.30
N THR A 24 17.77 43.41 1.94
CA THR A 24 17.56 43.96 0.60
C THR A 24 18.41 43.20 -0.43
N GLN A 25 19.68 42.90 -0.14
CA GLN A 25 20.53 42.12 -1.04
C GLN A 25 19.95 40.72 -1.32
N ALA A 26 19.51 40.01 -0.28
CA ALA A 26 18.88 38.69 -0.45
C ALA A 26 17.59 38.79 -1.29
N ALA A 27 16.76 39.81 -1.05
CA ALA A 27 15.56 40.04 -1.84
C ALA A 27 15.86 40.32 -3.32
N GLU A 28 16.90 41.10 -3.62
CA GLU A 28 17.36 41.30 -4.99
C GLU A 28 17.83 40.01 -5.65
N ASP A 29 18.55 39.16 -4.91
CA ASP A 29 19.09 37.91 -5.44
C ASP A 29 17.97 36.91 -5.73
N TYR A 30 16.98 36.78 -4.83
CA TYR A 30 15.77 35.99 -5.11
C TYR A 30 14.95 36.53 -6.28
N ARG A 31 14.80 37.86 -6.39
CA ARG A 31 14.15 38.50 -7.54
C ARG A 31 14.88 38.19 -8.85
N LYS A 32 16.22 38.13 -8.85
CA LYS A 32 17.03 37.73 -10.02
C LYS A 32 16.84 36.24 -10.36
N ILE A 33 16.80 35.37 -9.35
CA ILE A 33 16.67 33.91 -9.54
C ILE A 33 15.29 33.54 -10.10
N PHE A 34 14.22 34.02 -9.48
CA PHE A 34 12.85 33.62 -9.83
C PHE A 34 12.22 34.49 -10.93
N GLY A 35 12.77 35.70 -11.14
CA GLY A 35 12.23 36.72 -12.03
C GLY A 35 11.29 37.70 -11.34
N ALA A 36 11.19 38.91 -11.88
CA ALA A 36 10.46 40.03 -11.26
C ALA A 36 8.97 39.74 -10.99
N ASN A 37 8.35 38.87 -11.80
CA ASN A 37 6.91 38.58 -11.71
C ASN A 37 6.61 37.24 -11.00
N ARG A 38 7.59 36.60 -10.35
CA ARG A 38 7.42 35.28 -9.73
C ARG A 38 7.96 35.20 -8.31
N PHE A 39 8.41 36.32 -7.75
CA PHE A 39 8.89 36.44 -6.39
C PHE A 39 8.08 37.49 -5.63
N TYR A 40 7.65 37.14 -4.42
CA TYR A 40 6.81 37.98 -3.59
C TYR A 40 7.40 38.08 -2.19
N ILE A 41 7.26 39.25 -1.57
CA ILE A 41 7.59 39.43 -0.16
C ILE A 41 6.41 38.93 0.67
N GLU A 42 6.60 37.83 1.38
CA GLU A 42 5.61 37.23 2.25
C GLU A 42 5.50 38.00 3.56
N ILE A 43 4.28 38.44 3.90
CA ILE A 43 3.96 39.07 5.17
C ILE A 43 2.90 38.25 5.90
N GLN A 44 3.08 38.11 7.22
CA GLN A 44 2.27 37.23 8.06
C GLN A 44 1.85 37.97 9.33
N ASN A 45 0.67 37.69 9.89
CA ASN A 45 0.22 38.30 11.14
C ASN A 45 -0.44 37.24 12.03
N ASN A 46 0.41 36.50 12.73
CA ASN A 46 0.04 35.29 13.47
C ASN A 46 0.20 35.51 14.98
N GLY A 47 0.09 36.76 15.46
CA GLY A 47 0.24 37.08 16.88
C GLY A 47 1.63 36.81 17.47
N VAL A 48 2.65 36.62 16.62
CA VAL A 48 4.04 36.49 17.07
C VAL A 48 4.59 37.86 17.46
N GLU A 49 5.31 37.92 18.59
CA GLU A 49 5.94 39.14 19.06
C GLU A 49 6.88 39.72 18.00
N ASN A 50 6.88 41.04 17.84
CA ASN A 50 7.67 41.80 16.86
C ASN A 50 7.34 41.56 15.37
N GLN A 51 6.35 40.72 15.05
CA GLN A 51 5.93 40.47 13.67
C GLN A 51 5.37 41.72 12.96
N PRO A 52 4.59 42.62 13.61
CA PRO A 52 4.15 43.87 12.97
C PRO A 52 5.32 44.79 12.58
N LEU A 53 6.34 44.90 13.42
CA LEU A 53 7.54 45.69 13.13
C LEU A 53 8.33 45.08 11.97
N LEU A 54 8.44 43.76 11.94
CA LEU A 54 9.08 43.05 10.83
C LEU A 54 8.30 43.27 9.52
N ASN A 55 6.97 43.17 9.53
CA ASN A 55 6.15 43.42 8.36
C ASN A 55 6.37 44.82 7.79
N GLN A 56 6.53 45.84 8.64
CA GLN A 56 6.87 47.20 8.17
C GLN A 56 8.19 47.23 7.41
N ARG A 57 9.24 46.57 7.93
CA ARG A 57 10.54 46.46 7.26
C ARG A 57 10.46 45.67 5.96
N LEU A 58 9.68 44.59 5.93
CA LEU A 58 9.46 43.80 4.72
C LEU A 58 8.71 44.61 3.65
N ILE A 59 7.71 45.40 4.04
CA ILE A 59 6.98 46.31 3.15
C ILE A 59 7.89 47.42 2.62
N GLU A 60 8.83 47.92 3.42
CA GLU A 60 9.85 48.88 2.98
C GLU A 60 10.72 48.30 1.86
N ILE A 61 11.25 47.09 2.05
CA ILE A 61 12.02 46.36 1.03
C ILE A 61 11.18 46.10 -0.22
N ALA A 62 9.92 45.68 -0.04
CA ALA A 62 8.98 45.45 -1.13
C ALA A 62 8.79 46.71 -1.98
N ARG A 63 8.66 47.89 -1.37
CA ARG A 63 8.55 49.18 -2.06
C ARG A 63 9.84 49.61 -2.73
N GLU A 64 10.98 49.49 -2.04
CA GLU A 64 12.30 49.87 -2.56
C GLU A 64 12.65 49.08 -3.83
N LEU A 65 12.36 47.78 -3.82
CA LEU A 65 12.68 46.87 -4.92
C LEU A 65 11.52 46.64 -5.89
N SER A 66 10.39 47.33 -5.71
CA SER A 66 9.15 47.10 -6.48
C SER A 66 8.76 45.61 -6.57
N ILE A 67 8.88 44.89 -5.45
CA ILE A 67 8.48 43.48 -5.32
C ILE A 67 7.08 43.46 -4.68
N PRO A 68 6.08 42.78 -5.28
CA PRO A 68 4.75 42.71 -4.70
C PRO A 68 4.74 41.98 -3.34
N PRO A 69 4.07 42.52 -2.30
CA PRO A 69 3.86 41.80 -1.06
C PRO A 69 2.72 40.79 -1.19
N VAL A 70 2.73 39.72 -0.40
CA VAL A 70 1.62 38.75 -0.32
C VAL A 70 1.37 38.32 1.12
N ALA A 71 0.09 38.25 1.50
CA ALA A 71 -0.33 37.88 2.84
C ALA A 71 -0.54 36.35 2.97
N THR A 72 0.03 35.75 4.01
CA THR A 72 -0.23 34.35 4.41
C THR A 72 -0.42 34.25 5.92
N ASN A 73 -0.87 33.10 6.42
CA ASN A 73 -1.06 32.86 7.86
C ASN A 73 -0.28 31.65 8.40
N ASP A 74 0.60 31.04 7.59
CA ASP A 74 1.43 29.87 7.99
C ASP A 74 0.63 28.79 8.75
N CYS A 75 -0.49 28.36 8.16
CA CYS A 75 -1.47 27.52 8.84
C CYS A 75 -0.93 26.12 9.12
N HIS A 76 -1.04 25.65 10.37
CA HIS A 76 -0.64 24.32 10.82
C HIS A 76 -1.82 23.44 11.25
N TYR A 77 -3.00 24.04 11.45
CA TYR A 77 -4.23 23.36 11.85
C TYR A 77 -5.46 24.08 11.30
N LEU A 78 -6.64 23.43 11.34
CA LEU A 78 -7.83 23.94 10.68
C LEU A 78 -8.55 25.00 11.52
N HIS A 79 -8.78 24.73 12.81
CA HIS A 79 -9.51 25.63 13.70
C HIS A 79 -8.65 26.08 14.88
N ARG A 80 -8.93 27.27 15.41
CA ARG A 80 -8.23 27.81 16.60
C ARG A 80 -8.22 26.84 17.79
N ARG A 81 -9.33 26.11 18.01
CA ARG A 81 -9.44 25.11 19.09
C ARG A 81 -8.44 23.95 18.99
N ASP A 82 -7.91 23.69 17.79
CA ASP A 82 -6.98 22.59 17.53
C ASP A 82 -5.54 22.92 17.95
N ALA A 83 -5.26 24.16 18.39
CA ALA A 83 -3.94 24.60 18.85
C ALA A 83 -3.38 23.68 19.97
N LYS A 84 -4.23 23.25 20.91
CA LYS A 84 -3.83 22.31 21.97
C LYS A 84 -3.46 20.94 21.42
N ALA A 85 -4.21 20.43 20.44
CA ALA A 85 -3.90 19.15 19.80
C ALA A 85 -2.58 19.23 19.02
N HIS A 86 -2.34 20.34 18.33
CA HIS A 86 -1.08 20.60 17.65
C HIS A 86 0.11 20.68 18.63
N GLU A 87 -0.02 21.37 19.77
CA GLU A 87 1.03 21.39 20.80
C GLU A 87 1.34 19.97 21.34
N VAL A 88 0.31 19.17 21.59
CA VAL A 88 0.47 17.77 21.98
C VAL A 88 1.18 16.98 20.89
N LEU A 89 0.83 17.17 19.62
CA LEU A 89 1.50 16.51 18.49
C LEU A 89 3.00 16.84 18.44
N LEU A 90 3.38 18.10 18.64
CA LEU A 90 4.79 18.52 18.72
C LEU A 90 5.52 17.85 19.89
N CYS A 91 4.86 17.75 21.05
CA CYS A 91 5.42 17.07 22.22
C CYS A 91 5.57 15.56 21.97
N ILE A 92 4.64 14.93 21.26
CA ILE A 92 4.75 13.52 20.84
C ILE A 92 6.01 13.33 19.99
N GLN A 93 6.21 14.18 18.98
CA GLN A 93 7.35 14.12 18.06
C GLN A 93 8.70 14.39 18.74
N THR A 94 8.74 15.37 19.64
CA THR A 94 9.97 15.77 20.36
C THR A 94 10.25 14.90 21.59
N GLY A 95 9.37 13.96 21.93
CA GLY A 95 9.51 13.09 23.10
C GLY A 95 9.30 13.80 24.44
N LYS A 96 8.72 14.99 24.44
CA LYS A 96 8.51 15.85 25.62
C LYS A 96 7.09 15.76 26.19
N THR A 97 6.90 16.25 27.41
CA THR A 97 5.58 16.36 28.09
C THR A 97 5.11 17.81 28.11
N LEU A 98 3.81 18.03 28.33
CA LEU A 98 3.24 19.38 28.42
C LEU A 98 3.75 20.18 29.62
N ASP A 99 4.20 19.50 30.68
CA ASP A 99 4.71 20.15 31.89
C ASP A 99 6.16 20.62 31.76
N GLU A 100 6.90 20.14 30.76
CA GLU A 100 8.28 20.57 30.52
C GLU A 100 8.32 22.00 29.95
N SER A 101 9.14 22.85 30.57
CA SER A 101 9.29 24.26 30.21
C SER A 101 10.07 24.50 28.91
N GLN A 102 10.99 23.58 28.56
CA GLN A 102 11.81 23.61 27.35
C GLN A 102 11.19 22.80 26.18
N ARG A 103 9.87 22.63 26.17
CA ARG A 103 9.18 21.92 25.08
C ARG A 103 9.05 22.80 23.83
N MET A 104 8.94 22.16 22.68
CA MET A 104 8.62 22.86 21.44
C MET A 104 7.16 23.32 21.47
N ARG A 105 6.94 24.63 21.47
CA ARG A 105 5.62 25.25 21.42
C ARG A 105 5.61 26.41 20.43
N PHE A 106 4.46 26.66 19.83
CA PHE A 106 4.27 27.84 19.00
C PHE A 106 3.99 29.06 19.92
N PRO A 107 4.39 30.27 19.51
CA PRO A 107 4.28 31.47 20.33
C PRO A 107 2.84 31.98 20.51
N SER A 108 1.90 31.51 19.69
CA SER A 108 0.48 31.89 19.72
C SER A 108 -0.40 30.73 19.23
N GLU A 109 -1.72 30.91 19.33
CA GLU A 109 -2.74 29.98 18.82
C GLU A 109 -3.28 30.37 17.43
N GLU A 110 -2.69 31.37 16.78
CA GLU A 110 -3.23 32.04 15.58
C GLU A 110 -2.84 31.35 14.24
N PHE A 111 -2.23 30.17 14.28
CA PHE A 111 -1.76 29.39 13.11
C PHE A 111 -2.86 28.47 12.53
N TYR A 112 -4.13 28.88 12.61
CA TYR A 112 -5.26 28.17 12.02
C TYR A 112 -5.63 28.71 10.64
N PHE A 113 -6.49 28.00 9.92
CA PHE A 113 -7.03 28.46 8.64
C PHE A 113 -8.10 29.55 8.86
N LYS A 114 -7.65 30.82 8.90
CA LYS A 114 -8.48 32.02 9.11
C LYS A 114 -9.45 32.27 7.95
N SER A 115 -10.58 32.90 8.26
CA SER A 115 -11.55 33.33 7.26
C SER A 115 -11.02 34.51 6.42
N PRO A 116 -11.57 34.75 5.20
CA PRO A 116 -11.23 35.93 4.40
C PRO A 116 -11.42 37.25 5.15
N GLU A 117 -12.47 37.37 5.97
CA GLU A 117 -12.77 38.57 6.76
C GLU A 117 -11.75 38.80 7.87
N GLU A 118 -11.32 37.73 8.55
CA GLU A 118 -10.23 37.79 9.54
C GLU A 118 -8.93 38.25 8.88
N MET A 119 -8.58 37.65 7.73
CA MET A 119 -7.36 38.02 6.98
C MET A 119 -7.40 39.46 6.46
N ALA A 120 -8.51 39.88 5.85
CA ALA A 120 -8.69 41.27 5.42
C ALA A 120 -8.63 42.24 6.61
N GLY A 121 -9.14 41.83 7.78
CA GLY A 121 -9.03 42.56 9.03
C GLY A 121 -7.59 42.74 9.52
N LEU A 122 -6.74 41.73 9.36
CA LEU A 122 -5.33 41.75 9.78
C LEU A 122 -4.43 42.56 8.86
N PHE A 123 -4.80 42.72 7.59
CA PHE A 123 -4.01 43.38 6.55
C PHE A 123 -4.69 44.63 5.97
N ARG A 124 -5.52 45.34 6.76
CA ARG A 124 -6.20 46.57 6.33
C ARG A 124 -5.26 47.66 5.79
N ASP A 125 -4.04 47.72 6.34
CA ASP A 125 -3.04 48.71 5.95
C ASP A 125 -2.26 48.31 4.68
N CYS A 126 -2.47 47.10 4.15
CA CYS A 126 -1.85 46.59 2.93
C CYS A 126 -2.81 45.65 2.16
N PRO A 127 -3.90 46.19 1.59
CA PRO A 127 -4.90 45.39 0.87
C PRO A 127 -4.30 44.65 -0.34
N ASP A 128 -3.31 45.25 -1.03
CA ASP A 128 -2.58 44.66 -2.15
C ASP A 128 -2.01 43.27 -1.81
N ALA A 129 -1.59 43.05 -0.56
CA ALA A 129 -1.05 41.76 -0.14
C ALA A 129 -2.10 40.64 -0.14
N ILE A 130 -3.37 40.96 0.12
CA ILE A 130 -4.49 40.04 0.00
C ILE A 130 -4.85 39.84 -1.46
N GLU A 131 -4.93 40.92 -2.25
CA GLU A 131 -5.24 40.83 -3.69
C GLU A 131 -4.25 39.92 -4.44
N ASN A 132 -2.96 40.03 -4.12
CA ASN A 132 -1.91 39.20 -4.70
C ASN A 132 -2.08 37.70 -4.41
N THR A 133 -2.76 37.30 -3.32
CA THR A 133 -3.07 35.87 -3.07
C THR A 133 -4.01 35.32 -4.14
N GLY A 134 -5.01 36.10 -4.55
CA GLY A 134 -5.95 35.73 -5.61
C GLY A 134 -5.26 35.66 -6.96
N ALA A 135 -4.44 36.65 -7.29
CA ALA A 135 -3.66 36.66 -8.53
C ALA A 135 -2.71 35.45 -8.64
N ILE A 136 -1.98 35.13 -7.56
CA ILE A 136 -1.11 33.94 -7.52
C ILE A 136 -1.92 32.66 -7.71
N ALA A 137 -3.08 32.56 -7.07
CA ALA A 137 -3.94 31.38 -7.18
C ALA A 137 -4.44 31.18 -8.62
N GLU A 138 -4.80 32.26 -9.31
CA GLU A 138 -5.23 32.23 -10.72
C GLU A 138 -4.09 31.81 -11.68
N GLU A 139 -2.84 32.15 -11.37
CA GLU A 139 -1.67 31.72 -12.15
C GLU A 139 -1.32 30.23 -11.95
N CYS A 140 -1.66 29.65 -10.79
CA CYS A 140 -1.29 28.29 -10.41
C CYS A 140 -2.17 27.21 -11.06
N ASN A 141 -1.87 26.84 -12.30
CA ASN A 141 -2.66 25.88 -13.10
C ASN A 141 -1.96 24.52 -13.32
N LEU A 142 -1.75 23.74 -12.26
CA LEU A 142 -1.18 22.39 -12.36
C LEU A 142 -2.25 21.38 -12.81
N LYS A 143 -2.00 20.67 -13.92
CA LYS A 143 -2.84 19.57 -14.41
C LYS A 143 -2.14 18.23 -14.18
N LEU A 144 -2.70 17.42 -13.29
CA LEU A 144 -2.29 16.03 -13.11
C LEU A 144 -3.11 15.13 -14.06
N ARG A 145 -2.44 14.22 -14.76
CA ARG A 145 -3.06 13.25 -15.67
C ARG A 145 -3.12 11.90 -14.96
N PHE A 146 -4.31 11.33 -14.87
CA PHE A 146 -4.58 10.06 -14.16
C PHE A 146 -5.06 8.94 -15.09
N ASP A 147 -5.19 9.26 -16.38
CA ASP A 147 -5.62 8.37 -17.45
C ASP A 147 -4.45 7.77 -18.25
N GLU A 148 -3.26 8.38 -18.13
CA GLU A 148 -2.04 7.89 -18.76
C GLU A 148 -1.46 6.70 -17.98
N LYS A 149 -0.90 5.72 -18.70
CA LYS A 149 -0.17 4.59 -18.11
C LYS A 149 1.30 4.69 -18.49
N HIS A 150 2.17 4.47 -17.52
CA HIS A 150 3.62 4.62 -17.65
C HIS A 150 4.30 3.25 -17.52
N ILE A 151 4.00 2.36 -18.46
CA ILE A 151 4.53 0.98 -18.48
C ILE A 151 6.03 1.03 -18.77
N PRO A 152 6.89 0.35 -17.96
CA PRO A 152 8.33 0.33 -18.17
C PRO A 152 8.72 -0.20 -19.55
N ARG A 153 9.87 0.27 -20.04
CA ARG A 153 10.42 -0.24 -21.29
C ARG A 153 11.11 -1.57 -21.03
N ILE A 154 10.79 -2.57 -21.85
CA ILE A 154 11.53 -3.82 -21.86
C ILE A 154 12.40 -3.90 -23.11
N THR A 155 13.64 -4.36 -22.93
CA THR A 155 14.53 -4.71 -24.03
C THR A 155 14.16 -6.09 -24.54
N VAL A 156 13.76 -6.17 -25.80
CA VAL A 156 13.54 -7.42 -26.53
C VAL A 156 14.66 -7.63 -27.56
N PRO A 157 14.90 -8.87 -28.02
CA PRO A 157 15.86 -9.14 -29.09
C PRO A 157 15.59 -8.26 -30.33
N SER A 158 16.65 -7.88 -31.06
CA SER A 158 16.64 -6.79 -32.06
C SER A 158 15.70 -6.95 -33.27
N GLU A 159 14.98 -8.08 -33.37
CA GLU A 159 14.06 -8.40 -34.46
C GLU A 159 12.64 -8.75 -33.98
N GLU A 160 12.38 -8.65 -32.68
CA GLU A 160 11.07 -8.98 -32.09
C GLU A 160 10.39 -7.74 -31.51
N THR A 161 9.06 -7.72 -31.53
CA THR A 161 8.28 -6.78 -30.72
C THR A 161 7.93 -7.43 -29.36
N PRO A 162 7.56 -6.66 -28.33
CA PRO A 162 7.06 -7.24 -27.08
C PRO A 162 5.91 -8.24 -27.29
N GLU A 163 5.04 -7.99 -28.26
CA GLU A 163 3.93 -8.87 -28.63
C GLU A 163 4.42 -10.20 -29.22
N SER A 164 5.37 -10.17 -30.16
CA SER A 164 5.89 -11.38 -30.80
C SER A 164 6.76 -12.19 -29.85
N TYR A 165 7.58 -11.51 -29.05
CA TYR A 165 8.44 -12.14 -28.06
C TYR A 165 7.62 -12.86 -26.97
N LEU A 166 6.59 -12.19 -26.43
CA LEU A 166 5.68 -12.79 -25.47
C LEU A 166 4.98 -14.03 -26.04
N GLU A 167 4.45 -13.93 -27.26
CA GLU A 167 3.77 -15.06 -27.89
C GLU A 167 4.70 -16.26 -28.07
N ARG A 168 5.92 -16.03 -28.53
CA ARG A 168 6.91 -17.10 -28.71
C ARG A 168 7.23 -17.78 -27.38
N LEU A 169 7.59 -17.00 -26.35
CA LEU A 169 7.90 -17.54 -25.01
C LEU A 169 6.72 -18.30 -24.39
N ALA A 170 5.51 -17.77 -24.54
CA ALA A 170 4.31 -18.41 -23.98
C ALA A 170 4.00 -19.73 -24.70
N ARG A 171 4.16 -19.80 -26.03
CA ARG A 171 3.97 -21.06 -26.78
C ARG A 171 5.04 -22.10 -26.42
N GLU A 172 6.31 -21.72 -26.40
CA GLU A 172 7.41 -22.61 -25.99
C GLU A 172 7.26 -23.09 -24.54
N GLY A 173 6.82 -22.20 -23.65
CA GLY A 173 6.49 -22.49 -22.27
C GLY A 173 5.36 -23.50 -22.12
N LEU A 174 4.27 -23.32 -22.88
CA LEU A 174 3.15 -24.24 -22.87
C LEU A 174 3.54 -25.64 -23.35
N GLU A 175 4.33 -25.75 -24.43
CA GLU A 175 4.79 -27.06 -24.92
C GLU A 175 5.63 -27.79 -23.85
N ARG A 176 6.47 -27.07 -23.08
CA ARG A 176 7.21 -27.66 -21.95
C ARG A 176 6.30 -28.15 -20.82
N ARG A 177 5.23 -27.41 -20.49
CA ARG A 177 4.24 -27.84 -19.49
C ARG A 177 3.47 -29.08 -19.99
N LEU A 178 3.01 -29.06 -21.23
CA LEU A 178 2.28 -30.16 -21.86
C LEU A 178 3.12 -31.42 -22.05
N ALA A 179 4.45 -31.31 -22.21
CA ALA A 179 5.34 -32.46 -22.34
C ALA A 179 5.17 -33.49 -21.21
N ARG A 180 4.82 -33.04 -20.00
CA ARG A 180 4.57 -33.90 -18.82
C ARG A 180 3.35 -34.82 -19.00
N HIS A 181 2.38 -34.41 -19.82
CA HIS A 181 1.13 -35.13 -20.05
C HIS A 181 1.11 -35.93 -21.36
N GLN A 182 2.23 -36.01 -22.11
CA GLN A 182 2.29 -36.69 -23.42
C GLN A 182 1.87 -38.16 -23.39
N GLY A 183 1.97 -38.82 -22.23
CA GLY A 183 1.56 -40.22 -22.03
C GLY A 183 0.08 -40.42 -21.67
N GLU A 184 -0.68 -39.34 -21.47
CA GLU A 184 -2.08 -39.43 -21.02
C GLU A 184 -3.05 -39.65 -22.19
N LYS A 185 -4.14 -40.38 -21.92
CA LYS A 185 -5.11 -40.78 -22.96
C LYS A 185 -5.85 -39.60 -23.58
N ASP A 186 -6.01 -38.52 -22.82
CA ASP A 186 -6.66 -37.27 -23.20
C ASP A 186 -5.69 -36.23 -23.78
N PHE A 187 -4.41 -36.56 -23.98
CA PHE A 187 -3.38 -35.60 -24.37
C PHE A 187 -3.74 -34.74 -25.59
N GLN A 188 -4.33 -35.34 -26.64
CA GLN A 188 -4.70 -34.57 -27.84
C GLN A 188 -5.80 -33.54 -27.55
N GLU A 189 -6.86 -33.94 -26.85
CA GLU A 189 -7.97 -33.05 -26.49
C GLU A 189 -7.50 -31.96 -25.53
N ARG A 190 -6.71 -32.34 -24.52
CA ARG A 190 -6.04 -31.43 -23.59
C ARG A 190 -5.18 -30.42 -24.34
N SER A 191 -4.31 -30.87 -25.25
CA SER A 191 -3.44 -29.99 -26.02
C SER A 191 -4.24 -28.94 -26.81
N VAL A 192 -5.33 -29.34 -27.47
CA VAL A 192 -6.21 -28.41 -28.21
C VAL A 192 -6.87 -27.40 -27.27
N ARG A 193 -7.37 -27.84 -26.11
CA ARG A 193 -8.00 -26.97 -25.10
C ARG A 193 -7.03 -25.90 -24.60
N TYR A 194 -5.80 -26.30 -24.26
CA TYR A 194 -4.78 -25.38 -23.74
C TYR A 194 -4.29 -24.41 -24.82
N LYS A 195 -4.04 -24.89 -26.04
CA LYS A 195 -3.62 -24.03 -27.17
C LYS A 195 -4.68 -23.01 -27.53
N THR A 196 -5.96 -23.39 -27.47
CA THR A 196 -7.08 -22.47 -27.69
C THR A 196 -7.12 -21.38 -26.63
N ARG A 197 -7.11 -21.76 -25.34
CA ARG A 197 -7.11 -20.80 -24.23
C ARG A 197 -5.91 -19.85 -24.29
N LEU A 198 -4.71 -20.38 -24.58
CA LEU A 198 -3.50 -19.55 -24.73
C LEU A 198 -3.66 -18.51 -25.85
N GLY A 199 -4.24 -18.92 -26.99
CA GLY A 199 -4.49 -18.02 -28.12
C GLY A 199 -5.49 -16.91 -27.80
N GLU A 200 -6.52 -17.19 -27.01
CA GLU A 200 -7.50 -16.20 -26.55
C GLU A 200 -6.88 -15.20 -25.57
N GLU A 201 -6.17 -15.68 -24.56
CA GLU A 201 -5.50 -14.84 -23.57
C GLU A 201 -4.46 -13.91 -24.23
N LEU A 202 -3.63 -14.45 -25.14
CA LEU A 202 -2.64 -13.66 -25.88
C LEU A 202 -3.29 -12.56 -26.72
N LYS A 203 -4.44 -12.82 -27.35
CA LYS A 203 -5.20 -11.79 -28.08
C LYS A 203 -5.66 -10.67 -27.16
N ILE A 204 -6.20 -11.01 -25.99
CA ILE A 204 -6.67 -10.03 -24.99
C ILE A 204 -5.49 -9.20 -24.49
N ILE A 205 -4.38 -9.83 -24.07
CA ILE A 205 -3.19 -9.14 -23.56
C ILE A 205 -2.64 -8.15 -24.59
N LYS A 206 -2.54 -8.57 -25.86
CA LYS A 206 -2.11 -7.70 -26.96
C LYS A 206 -3.07 -6.53 -27.17
N SER A 207 -4.38 -6.78 -27.20
CA SER A 207 -5.39 -5.74 -27.41
C SER A 207 -5.42 -4.67 -26.31
N MET A 208 -5.01 -5.04 -25.09
CA MET A 208 -4.98 -4.14 -23.94
C MET A 208 -3.62 -3.45 -23.72
N GLY A 209 -2.59 -3.81 -24.49
CA GLY A 209 -1.26 -3.20 -24.40
C GLY A 209 -0.42 -3.67 -23.21
N TYR A 210 -0.68 -4.86 -22.67
CA TYR A 210 0.08 -5.45 -21.56
C TYR A 210 1.18 -6.48 -21.91
N PRO A 211 1.63 -6.69 -23.17
CA PRO A 211 2.73 -7.63 -23.41
C PRO A 211 4.02 -7.30 -22.64
N GLY A 212 4.41 -6.02 -22.62
CA GLY A 212 5.59 -5.56 -21.89
C GLY A 212 5.50 -5.84 -20.38
N TYR A 213 4.31 -5.70 -19.79
CA TYR A 213 4.08 -6.01 -18.38
C TYR A 213 4.37 -7.48 -18.06
N PHE A 214 3.78 -8.41 -18.83
CA PHE A 214 4.03 -9.84 -18.65
C PHE A 214 5.50 -10.21 -18.84
N LEU A 215 6.18 -9.58 -19.79
CA LEU A 215 7.59 -9.85 -20.01
C LEU A 215 8.48 -9.31 -18.88
N ILE A 216 8.14 -8.17 -18.27
CA ILE A 216 8.84 -7.66 -17.07
C ILE A 216 8.67 -8.65 -15.92
N VAL A 217 7.44 -9.12 -15.68
CA VAL A 217 7.16 -10.13 -14.65
C VAL A 217 7.91 -11.43 -14.89
N TYR A 218 7.87 -11.93 -16.13
CA TYR A 218 8.63 -13.09 -16.55
C TYR A 218 10.13 -12.91 -16.28
N ASP A 219 10.68 -11.75 -16.60
CA ASP A 219 12.11 -11.50 -16.55
C ASP A 219 12.70 -11.64 -15.14
N PHE A 220 12.14 -10.95 -14.15
CA PHE A 220 12.67 -11.02 -12.79
C PHE A 220 12.33 -12.33 -12.07
N ILE A 221 11.21 -13.00 -12.43
CA ILE A 221 10.93 -14.37 -11.94
C ILE A 221 11.92 -15.36 -12.53
N HIS A 222 12.19 -15.27 -13.83
CA HIS A 222 13.17 -16.12 -14.51
C HIS A 222 14.57 -15.92 -13.94
N TYR A 223 14.96 -14.67 -13.67
CA TYR A 223 16.19 -14.36 -12.94
C TYR A 223 16.22 -15.04 -11.57
N ALA A 224 15.16 -14.89 -10.76
CA ALA A 224 15.08 -15.49 -9.42
C ALA A 224 15.23 -17.01 -9.47
N LYS A 225 14.45 -17.69 -10.31
CA LYS A 225 14.51 -19.16 -10.48
C LYS A 225 15.90 -19.62 -10.94
N ASN A 226 16.54 -18.91 -11.88
CA ASN A 226 17.90 -19.27 -12.37
C ASN A 226 19.03 -19.01 -11.36
N HIS A 227 18.82 -18.13 -10.38
CA HIS A 227 19.79 -17.83 -9.32
C HIS A 227 19.49 -18.58 -8.02
N GLY A 228 18.61 -19.59 -8.07
CA GLY A 228 18.25 -20.39 -6.90
C GLY A 228 17.51 -19.59 -5.83
N ILE A 229 16.76 -18.55 -6.21
CA ILE A 229 15.89 -17.80 -5.32
C ILE A 229 14.48 -18.40 -5.42
N PRO A 230 13.95 -19.03 -4.36
CA PRO A 230 12.61 -19.59 -4.36
C PRO A 230 11.55 -18.52 -4.64
N VAL A 231 10.64 -18.84 -5.55
CA VAL A 231 9.47 -18.03 -5.92
C VAL A 231 8.23 -18.84 -5.57
N GLY A 232 7.22 -18.19 -5.00
CA GLY A 232 5.94 -18.83 -4.69
C GLY A 232 5.16 -19.22 -5.96
N PRO A 233 4.15 -20.08 -5.82
CA PRO A 233 3.40 -20.63 -6.97
C PRO A 233 2.52 -19.60 -7.71
N GLY A 234 2.47 -18.35 -7.23
CA GLY A 234 1.62 -17.27 -7.71
C GLY A 234 0.50 -16.93 -6.73
N ARG A 235 0.19 -15.64 -6.59
CA ARG A 235 -0.86 -15.12 -5.71
C ARG A 235 -1.88 -14.30 -6.50
N GLY A 236 -3.09 -14.21 -5.94
CA GLY A 236 -4.16 -13.39 -6.48
C GLY A 236 -4.75 -13.97 -7.76
N SER A 237 -5.32 -13.11 -8.60
CA SER A 237 -5.97 -13.54 -9.84
C SER A 237 -4.97 -13.96 -10.92
N ALA A 238 -3.68 -13.63 -10.80
CA ALA A 238 -2.64 -14.00 -11.77
C ALA A 238 -2.55 -15.52 -12.02
N ALA A 239 -2.88 -16.34 -11.01
CA ALA A 239 -2.95 -17.80 -11.13
C ALA A 239 -3.99 -18.28 -12.15
N GLY A 240 -4.98 -17.46 -12.51
CA GLY A 240 -5.99 -17.78 -13.53
C GLY A 240 -5.55 -17.58 -14.98
N SER A 241 -4.31 -17.13 -15.22
CA SER A 241 -3.79 -16.94 -16.58
C SER A 241 -2.94 -18.13 -17.04
N LEU A 242 -3.36 -18.75 -18.15
CA LEU A 242 -2.56 -19.77 -18.82
C LEU A 242 -1.28 -19.18 -19.43
N VAL A 243 -1.28 -17.91 -19.82
CA VAL A 243 -0.04 -17.22 -20.23
C VAL A 243 0.94 -17.13 -19.06
N ALA A 244 0.48 -16.77 -17.86
CA ALA A 244 1.35 -16.74 -16.67
C ALA A 244 1.90 -18.14 -16.32
N TYR A 245 1.06 -19.16 -16.38
CA TYR A 245 1.47 -20.55 -16.15
C TYR A 245 2.51 -21.03 -17.18
N SER A 246 2.31 -20.68 -18.45
CA SER A 246 3.21 -21.04 -19.56
C SER A 246 4.57 -20.37 -19.43
N LEU A 247 4.60 -19.12 -18.98
CA LEU A 247 5.84 -18.36 -18.73
C LEU A 247 6.54 -18.76 -17.43
N ASN A 248 6.00 -19.72 -16.67
CA ASN A 248 6.52 -20.11 -15.36
C ASN A 248 6.49 -18.96 -14.32
N ILE A 249 5.59 -17.99 -14.53
CA ILE A 249 5.23 -16.93 -13.58
C ILE A 249 4.41 -17.53 -12.44
N THR A 250 3.46 -18.40 -12.79
CA THR A 250 2.70 -19.22 -11.84
C THR A 250 2.99 -20.69 -12.07
N ASP A 251 2.80 -21.48 -11.01
CA ASP A 251 3.05 -22.93 -11.03
C ASP A 251 1.76 -23.77 -10.92
N LEU A 252 0.61 -23.12 -10.73
CA LEU A 252 -0.71 -23.76 -10.72
C LEU A 252 -1.31 -23.80 -12.13
N ASP A 253 -1.88 -24.94 -12.53
CA ASP A 253 -2.59 -25.10 -13.80
C ASP A 253 -4.00 -24.47 -13.72
N PRO A 254 -4.28 -23.36 -14.42
CA PRO A 254 -5.56 -22.69 -14.33
C PRO A 254 -6.72 -23.50 -14.89
N ILE A 255 -6.48 -24.41 -15.83
CA ILE A 255 -7.54 -25.20 -16.46
C ILE A 255 -7.95 -26.37 -15.56
N GLU A 256 -7.01 -26.96 -14.82
CA GLU A 256 -7.31 -28.07 -13.90
C GLU A 256 -8.12 -27.61 -12.68
N TYR A 257 -7.90 -26.37 -12.23
CA TYR A 257 -8.56 -25.79 -11.05
C TYR A 257 -9.70 -24.82 -11.39
N ASP A 258 -10.20 -24.84 -12.64
CA ASP A 258 -11.29 -23.97 -13.12
C ASP A 258 -11.07 -22.47 -12.82
N LEU A 259 -9.82 -22.01 -12.91
CA LEU A 259 -9.47 -20.61 -12.69
C LEU A 259 -9.74 -19.76 -13.93
N ILE A 260 -10.31 -18.58 -13.71
CA ILE A 260 -10.83 -17.73 -14.78
C ILE A 260 -9.86 -16.58 -15.09
N PHE A 261 -9.35 -16.52 -16.32
CA PHE A 261 -8.47 -15.46 -16.82
C PHE A 261 -9.12 -14.08 -16.76
N GLU A 262 -10.42 -14.00 -17.06
CA GLU A 262 -11.20 -12.78 -17.07
C GLU A 262 -11.35 -12.16 -15.68
N ARG A 263 -11.09 -12.93 -14.60
CA ARG A 263 -10.96 -12.42 -13.23
C ARG A 263 -9.63 -11.68 -13.03
N PHE A 264 -8.58 -12.08 -13.75
CA PHE A 264 -7.29 -11.41 -13.77
C PHE A 264 -7.32 -10.19 -14.69
N LEU A 265 -7.69 -10.41 -15.95
CA LEU A 265 -7.66 -9.39 -16.98
C LEU A 265 -8.97 -9.39 -17.77
N ASN A 266 -9.83 -8.41 -17.46
CA ASN A 266 -11.14 -8.28 -18.09
C ASN A 266 -11.13 -7.23 -19.22
N PRO A 267 -11.41 -7.61 -20.48
CA PRO A 267 -11.49 -6.67 -21.60
C PRO A 267 -12.54 -5.55 -21.41
N GLY A 268 -13.61 -5.83 -20.67
CA GLY A 268 -14.66 -4.87 -20.32
C GLY A 268 -14.24 -3.81 -19.31
N ARG A 269 -13.08 -3.98 -18.66
CA ARG A 269 -12.51 -3.07 -17.65
C ARG A 269 -11.15 -2.54 -18.13
N LYS A 270 -11.18 -1.62 -19.10
CA LYS A 270 -9.98 -1.02 -19.69
C LYS A 270 -9.07 -0.27 -18.68
N SER A 271 -9.62 0.17 -17.56
CA SER A 271 -8.91 0.94 -16.52
C SER A 271 -8.16 0.09 -15.49
N SER A 272 -8.43 -1.20 -15.33
CA SER A 272 -7.68 -2.02 -14.36
C SER A 272 -6.32 -2.42 -14.94
N MET A 273 -5.25 -2.03 -14.26
CA MET A 273 -3.92 -2.60 -14.50
C MET A 273 -3.88 -4.02 -13.94
N PRO A 274 -3.25 -4.98 -14.64
CA PRO A 274 -2.98 -6.29 -14.07
C PRO A 274 -2.05 -6.12 -12.86
N ASP A 275 -2.38 -6.81 -11.77
CA ASP A 275 -1.58 -6.82 -10.54
C ASP A 275 -1.16 -8.25 -10.26
N VAL A 276 0.13 -8.53 -10.41
CA VAL A 276 0.74 -9.83 -10.15
C VAL A 276 1.51 -9.71 -8.84
N ASP A 277 0.91 -10.23 -7.78
CA ASP A 277 1.54 -10.39 -6.48
C ASP A 277 2.51 -11.57 -6.53
N ILE A 278 3.77 -11.34 -6.15
CA ILE A 278 4.83 -12.35 -6.28
C ILE A 278 5.53 -12.53 -4.94
N ASP A 279 5.51 -13.77 -4.48
CA ASP A 279 6.19 -14.17 -3.27
C ASP A 279 7.61 -14.61 -3.61
N PHE A 280 8.60 -13.99 -2.96
CA PHE A 280 9.98 -14.44 -2.95
C PHE A 280 10.33 -14.96 -1.56
N CYS A 281 11.35 -15.81 -1.47
CA CYS A 281 11.94 -16.10 -0.16
C CYS A 281 12.47 -14.80 0.47
N MET A 282 12.37 -14.70 1.80
CA MET A 282 12.72 -13.48 2.53
C MET A 282 14.18 -13.06 2.30
N GLU A 283 15.09 -14.03 2.20
CA GLU A 283 16.54 -13.82 2.02
C GLU A 283 16.93 -13.43 0.58
N GLY A 284 16.17 -13.89 -0.42
CA GLY A 284 16.46 -13.65 -1.84
C GLY A 284 15.78 -12.40 -2.41
N ARG A 285 14.75 -11.88 -1.73
CA ARG A 285 13.97 -10.70 -2.16
C ARG A 285 14.85 -9.50 -2.53
N GLU A 286 15.84 -9.16 -1.69
CA GLU A 286 16.72 -7.99 -1.94
C GLU A 286 17.58 -8.16 -3.18
N ASN A 287 17.97 -9.40 -3.51
CA ASN A 287 18.74 -9.70 -4.73
C ASN A 287 17.91 -9.43 -5.99
N VAL A 288 16.61 -9.76 -5.95
CA VAL A 288 15.68 -9.47 -7.05
C VAL A 288 15.46 -7.96 -7.20
N ILE A 289 15.28 -7.24 -6.10
CA ILE A 289 15.17 -5.76 -6.13
C ILE A 289 16.42 -5.13 -6.75
N ARG A 290 17.61 -5.61 -6.34
CA ARG A 290 18.89 -5.14 -6.90
C ARG A 290 18.98 -5.42 -8.40
N TYR A 291 18.65 -6.63 -8.84
CA TYR A 291 18.61 -6.99 -10.25
C TYR A 291 17.71 -6.06 -11.06
N VAL A 292 16.47 -5.84 -10.59
CA VAL A 292 15.51 -4.94 -11.24
C VAL A 292 16.05 -3.51 -11.29
N THR A 293 16.67 -3.03 -10.21
CA THR A 293 17.26 -1.68 -10.15
C THR A 293 18.42 -1.53 -11.15
N GLU A 294 19.29 -2.53 -11.26
CA GLU A 294 20.41 -2.52 -12.20
C GLU A 294 19.94 -2.61 -13.66
N LYS A 295 18.93 -3.45 -13.93
CA LYS A 295 18.44 -3.71 -15.28
C LYS A 295 17.57 -2.59 -15.85
N TYR A 296 16.64 -2.06 -15.05
CA TYR A 296 15.69 -1.04 -15.50
C TYR A 296 16.18 0.40 -15.24
N GLY A 297 17.30 0.55 -14.54
CA GLY A 297 17.94 1.83 -14.25
C GLY A 297 17.62 2.35 -12.86
N LYS A 298 18.66 2.84 -12.16
CA LYS A 298 18.58 3.28 -10.76
C LYS A 298 17.64 4.47 -10.57
N GLU A 299 17.54 5.37 -11.54
CA GLU A 299 16.60 6.49 -11.52
C GLU A 299 15.13 6.09 -11.78
N ASN A 300 14.88 4.90 -12.32
CA ASN A 300 13.55 4.45 -12.77
C ASN A 300 12.88 3.50 -11.78
N VAL A 301 13.61 3.06 -10.74
CA VAL A 301 13.16 2.07 -9.76
C VAL A 301 13.25 2.63 -8.34
N ALA A 302 12.17 2.50 -7.56
CA ALA A 302 12.15 2.86 -6.15
C ALA A 302 11.21 1.93 -5.37
N GLN A 303 11.40 1.88 -4.06
CA GLN A 303 10.42 1.27 -3.18
C GLN A 303 9.25 2.22 -2.93
N ILE A 304 8.07 1.70 -2.65
CA ILE A 304 6.90 2.52 -2.36
C ILE A 304 6.92 2.89 -0.86
N ILE A 305 6.60 4.13 -0.52
CA ILE A 305 6.42 4.54 0.89
C ILE A 305 5.09 4.03 1.46
N THR A 306 5.09 3.77 2.76
CA THR A 306 3.89 3.59 3.55
C THR A 306 3.89 4.55 4.75
N PHE A 307 2.70 4.95 5.17
CA PHE A 307 2.52 5.88 6.27
C PHE A 307 1.84 5.17 7.44
N GLY A 308 2.56 5.02 8.55
CA GLY A 308 2.00 4.53 9.79
C GLY A 308 1.07 5.58 10.37
N LYS A 309 -0.23 5.26 10.53
CA LYS A 309 -1.22 6.17 11.13
C LYS A 309 -1.30 6.02 12.65
N MET A 310 -1.71 7.08 13.34
CA MET A 310 -2.06 7.04 14.76
C MET A 310 -3.42 6.33 14.94
N GLN A 311 -3.38 5.02 15.15
CA GLN A 311 -4.56 4.21 15.46
C GLN A 311 -5.14 4.55 16.84
N ALA A 312 -6.44 4.35 17.07
CA ALA A 312 -7.17 4.70 18.29
C ALA A 312 -6.39 4.42 19.60
N LYS A 313 -5.92 3.17 19.77
CA LYS A 313 -5.13 2.76 20.96
C LYS A 313 -3.80 3.48 21.09
N ALA A 314 -3.11 3.70 19.97
CA ALA A 314 -1.82 4.38 19.95
C ALA A 314 -2.01 5.87 20.25
N ALA A 315 -3.04 6.51 19.69
CA ALA A 315 -3.38 7.91 19.96
C ALA A 315 -3.63 8.15 21.45
N ILE A 316 -4.46 7.32 22.10
CA ILE A 316 -4.70 7.38 23.55
C ILE A 316 -3.41 7.27 24.36
N ARG A 317 -2.54 6.32 23.98
CA ARG A 317 -1.25 6.09 24.66
C ARG A 317 -0.27 7.24 24.50
N ASP A 318 -0.12 7.74 23.29
CA ASP A 318 0.80 8.83 22.98
C ASP A 318 0.36 10.14 23.63
N VAL A 319 -0.94 10.47 23.55
CA VAL A 319 -1.52 11.65 24.19
C VAL A 319 -1.43 11.56 25.71
N GLY A 320 -1.80 10.43 26.30
CA GLY A 320 -1.74 10.24 27.75
C GLY A 320 -0.33 10.37 28.31
N ARG A 321 0.68 9.85 27.59
CA ARG A 321 2.10 10.04 27.94
C ARG A 321 2.48 11.52 27.96
N VAL A 322 2.11 12.27 26.92
CA VAL A 322 2.46 13.69 26.80
C VAL A 322 1.74 14.57 27.83
N MET A 323 0.51 14.20 28.20
CA MET A 323 -0.28 14.86 29.26
C MET A 323 0.17 14.47 30.68
N GLY A 324 1.20 13.64 30.85
CA GLY A 324 1.72 13.25 32.16
C GLY A 324 0.81 12.28 32.93
N ILE A 325 -0.14 11.61 32.26
CA ILE A 325 -1.04 10.65 32.90
C ILE A 325 -0.27 9.34 33.15
N PRO A 326 -0.36 8.72 34.35
CA PRO A 326 0.36 7.49 34.65
C PRO A 326 0.08 6.38 33.63
N TYR A 327 1.14 5.69 33.17
CA TYR A 327 1.04 4.66 32.12
C TYR A 327 -0.03 3.59 32.43
N ALA A 328 -0.14 3.14 33.68
CA ALA A 328 -1.12 2.14 34.08
C ALA A 328 -2.57 2.61 33.86
N GLU A 329 -2.84 3.88 34.09
CA GLU A 329 -4.15 4.49 33.85
C GLU A 329 -4.44 4.63 32.35
N VAL A 330 -3.45 5.10 31.58
CA VAL A 330 -3.57 5.21 30.12
C VAL A 330 -3.77 3.84 29.46
N ASP A 331 -3.03 2.82 29.89
CA ASP A 331 -3.17 1.45 29.36
C ASP A 331 -4.53 0.83 29.71
N ARG A 332 -5.06 1.11 30.91
CA ARG A 332 -6.41 0.72 31.30
C ARG A 332 -7.45 1.30 30.34
N ILE A 333 -7.35 2.59 30.01
CA ILE A 333 -8.26 3.25 29.05
C ILE A 333 -8.07 2.69 27.64
N ALA A 334 -6.82 2.51 27.18
CA ALA A 334 -6.53 1.98 25.85
C ALA A 334 -7.03 0.54 25.66
N LYS A 335 -7.09 -0.27 26.73
CA LYS A 335 -7.64 -1.63 26.72
C LYS A 335 -9.16 -1.67 26.58
N LEU A 336 -9.87 -0.60 26.93
CA LEU A 336 -11.32 -0.47 26.69
C LEU A 336 -11.64 -0.28 25.21
N ILE A 337 -10.68 0.07 24.36
CA ILE A 337 -10.92 0.16 22.92
C ILE A 337 -11.09 -1.27 22.34
N PRO A 338 -12.21 -1.58 21.66
CA PRO A 338 -12.46 -2.89 21.08
C PRO A 338 -11.36 -3.36 20.13
N LYS A 339 -11.19 -4.68 19.99
CA LYS A 339 -10.23 -5.29 19.05
C LYS A 339 -10.87 -5.47 17.67
N GLN A 340 -11.35 -4.36 17.09
CA GLN A 340 -11.88 -4.31 15.73
C GLN A 340 -10.86 -3.62 14.81
N ILE A 341 -10.75 -4.11 13.57
CA ILE A 341 -9.87 -3.50 12.55
C ILE A 341 -10.42 -2.11 12.20
N ASP A 342 -9.55 -1.11 12.15
CA ASP A 342 -9.85 0.29 11.79
C ASP A 342 -10.97 0.94 12.63
N ILE A 343 -11.11 0.52 13.90
CA ILE A 343 -12.04 1.16 14.84
C ILE A 343 -11.61 2.60 15.15
N THR A 344 -12.55 3.53 15.09
CA THR A 344 -12.33 4.91 15.52
C THR A 344 -12.62 5.11 16.99
N LEU A 345 -12.04 6.14 17.61
CA LEU A 345 -12.34 6.49 19.00
C LEU A 345 -13.84 6.77 19.20
N GLU A 346 -14.48 7.42 18.22
CA GLU A 346 -15.92 7.70 18.25
C GLU A 346 -16.77 6.43 18.24
N GLN A 347 -16.41 5.44 17.41
CA GLN A 347 -17.07 4.14 17.41
C GLN A 347 -16.84 3.40 18.73
N ALA A 348 -15.61 3.42 19.25
CA ALA A 348 -15.29 2.79 20.53
C ALA A 348 -16.12 3.39 21.68
N LEU A 349 -16.35 4.71 21.70
CA LEU A 349 -17.17 5.39 22.70
C LEU A 349 -18.64 4.98 22.65
N GLN A 350 -19.15 4.66 21.45
CA GLN A 350 -20.53 4.20 21.27
C GLN A 350 -20.72 2.73 21.66
N GLN A 351 -19.70 1.89 21.43
CA GLN A 351 -19.76 0.45 21.69
C GLN A 351 -19.47 0.09 23.15
N GLU A 352 -18.56 0.81 23.81
CA GLU A 352 -18.04 0.43 25.12
C GLU A 352 -18.51 1.37 26.23
N ALA A 353 -19.49 0.90 27.01
CA ALA A 353 -20.08 1.66 28.12
C ALA A 353 -19.03 2.09 29.16
N GLY A 354 -18.03 1.25 29.44
CA GLY A 354 -16.95 1.58 30.38
C GLY A 354 -16.07 2.74 29.92
N LEU A 355 -15.86 2.89 28.60
CA LEU A 355 -15.13 4.03 28.05
C LEU A 355 -15.93 5.32 28.19
N LYS A 356 -17.24 5.26 27.89
CA LYS A 356 -18.15 6.39 28.04
C LYS A 356 -18.23 6.87 29.49
N GLU A 357 -18.29 5.95 30.44
CA GLU A 357 -18.29 6.25 31.86
C GLU A 357 -16.96 6.88 32.33
N ALA A 358 -15.82 6.35 31.86
CA ALA A 358 -14.51 6.90 32.20
C ALA A 358 -14.32 8.34 31.69
N VAL A 359 -14.76 8.62 30.46
CA VAL A 359 -14.75 9.96 29.86
C VAL A 359 -15.69 10.92 30.61
N ALA A 360 -16.86 10.46 31.03
CA ALA A 360 -17.83 11.31 31.74
C ALA A 360 -17.42 11.63 33.19
N LYS A 361 -16.66 10.74 33.86
CA LYS A 361 -16.30 10.88 35.28
C LYS A 361 -15.03 11.70 35.54
N ASP A 362 -14.01 11.58 34.69
CA ASP A 362 -12.72 12.26 34.90
C ASP A 362 -12.43 13.26 33.79
N PHE A 363 -12.35 14.54 34.16
CA PHE A 363 -12.04 15.64 33.23
C PHE A 363 -10.69 15.46 32.51
N ARG A 364 -9.70 14.83 33.15
CA ARG A 364 -8.40 14.53 32.53
C ARG A 364 -8.56 13.49 31.43
N VAL A 365 -9.41 12.48 31.65
CA VAL A 365 -9.73 11.45 30.65
C VAL A 365 -10.54 12.06 29.50
N ALA A 366 -11.49 12.94 29.79
CA ALA A 366 -12.21 13.70 28.77
C ALA A 366 -11.27 14.53 27.90
N SER A 367 -10.36 15.31 28.50
CA SER A 367 -9.39 16.09 27.74
C SER A 367 -8.41 15.22 26.95
N LEU A 368 -8.00 14.07 27.49
CA LEU A 368 -7.18 13.10 26.76
C LEU A 368 -7.93 12.58 25.53
N PHE A 369 -9.21 12.24 25.70
CA PHE A 369 -10.02 11.64 24.65
C PHE A 369 -10.29 12.63 23.51
N GLU A 370 -10.62 13.89 23.84
CA GLU A 370 -10.82 14.95 22.85
C GLU A 370 -9.55 15.20 22.02
N VAL A 371 -8.39 15.32 22.67
CA VAL A 371 -7.12 15.51 21.97
C VAL A 371 -6.76 14.28 21.13
N ALA A 372 -6.94 13.07 21.68
CA ALA A 372 -6.69 11.84 20.94
C ALA A 372 -7.60 11.69 19.72
N LYS A 373 -8.86 12.14 19.80
CA LYS A 373 -9.80 12.18 18.67
C LYS A 373 -9.30 13.10 17.56
N SER A 374 -8.74 14.26 17.89
CA SER A 374 -8.15 15.17 16.89
C SER A 374 -6.88 14.62 16.23
N LEU A 375 -6.13 13.75 16.91
CA LEU A 375 -4.88 13.17 16.40
C LEU A 375 -5.05 11.79 15.75
N GLU A 376 -6.20 11.15 15.94
CA GLU A 376 -6.52 9.85 15.34
C GLU A 376 -6.45 9.93 13.80
N GLY A 377 -5.82 8.93 13.20
CA GLY A 377 -5.72 8.81 11.74
C GLY A 377 -4.66 9.68 11.08
N LEU A 378 -4.02 10.60 11.81
CA LEU A 378 -2.87 11.37 11.31
C LEU A 378 -1.68 10.46 11.01
N ALA A 379 -0.87 10.85 10.02
CA ALA A 379 0.37 10.17 9.69
C ALA A 379 1.42 10.42 10.80
N ARG A 380 2.00 9.34 11.32
CA ARG A 380 2.97 9.36 12.42
C ARG A 380 4.41 9.28 11.92
N HIS A 381 4.67 8.38 10.97
CA HIS A 381 6.00 8.17 10.40
C HIS A 381 5.88 7.60 8.99
N ALA A 382 6.90 7.89 8.19
CA ALA A 382 7.16 7.26 6.92
C ALA A 382 7.97 5.96 7.14
N SER A 383 7.59 4.89 6.46
CA SER A 383 8.38 3.66 6.38
C SER A 383 8.31 3.10 4.97
N THR A 384 9.19 2.15 4.66
CA THR A 384 9.17 1.45 3.37
C THR A 384 8.02 0.46 3.33
N HIS A 385 7.31 0.38 2.21
CA HIS A 385 6.32 -0.66 1.97
C HIS A 385 7.00 -2.03 2.01
N ALA A 386 6.40 -2.98 2.72
CA ALA A 386 7.00 -4.30 2.93
C ALA A 386 7.16 -5.10 1.63
N ALA A 387 6.49 -4.72 0.54
CA ALA A 387 6.53 -5.43 -0.73
C ALA A 387 6.67 -4.53 -1.97
N GLY A 388 6.32 -3.26 -1.87
CA GLY A 388 5.95 -2.46 -3.04
C GLY A 388 7.18 -1.87 -3.72
N VAL A 389 7.37 -2.20 -4.98
CA VAL A 389 8.39 -1.62 -5.86
C VAL A 389 7.69 -0.97 -7.04
N VAL A 390 8.13 0.23 -7.40
CA VAL A 390 7.68 0.90 -8.63
C VAL A 390 8.79 0.84 -9.67
N ILE A 391 8.40 0.55 -10.91
CA ILE A 391 9.29 0.62 -12.08
C ILE A 391 8.62 1.58 -13.05
N ALA A 392 9.37 2.57 -13.54
CA ALA A 392 8.91 3.55 -14.52
C ALA A 392 9.62 3.38 -15.87
N ASN A 393 9.12 4.06 -16.90
CA ASN A 393 9.74 4.13 -18.23
C ASN A 393 10.71 5.31 -18.41
N ARG A 394 10.81 6.18 -17.40
CA ARG A 394 11.62 7.40 -17.32
C ARG A 394 11.99 7.66 -15.84
N PRO A 395 12.91 8.60 -15.55
CA PRO A 395 13.30 8.91 -14.18
C PRO A 395 12.06 9.18 -13.30
N LEU A 396 11.98 8.54 -12.13
CA LEU A 396 10.81 8.64 -11.24
C LEU A 396 10.53 10.07 -10.79
N MET A 397 11.55 10.91 -10.71
CA MET A 397 11.44 12.32 -10.32
C MET A 397 10.63 13.16 -11.32
N ASP A 398 10.44 12.69 -12.55
CA ASP A 398 9.57 13.34 -13.54
C ASP A 398 8.08 13.14 -13.19
N TYR A 399 7.76 12.13 -12.38
CA TYR A 399 6.39 11.75 -12.02
C TYR A 399 6.02 12.05 -10.56
N LEU A 400 6.95 11.78 -9.64
CA LEU A 400 6.71 11.89 -8.20
C LEU A 400 7.98 12.31 -7.43
N PRO A 401 7.84 12.92 -6.25
CA PRO A 401 8.98 13.20 -5.41
C PRO A 401 9.50 11.92 -4.74
N LEU A 402 10.81 11.88 -4.50
CA LEU A 402 11.49 10.77 -3.83
C LEU A 402 11.97 11.18 -2.42
N GLN A 403 12.20 10.19 -1.57
CA GLN A 403 12.78 10.33 -0.25
C GLN A 403 13.81 9.22 -0.02
N ARG A 404 14.87 9.52 0.73
CA ARG A 404 15.81 8.50 1.20
C ARG A 404 15.34 7.95 2.55
N GLY A 405 15.23 6.63 2.64
CA GLY A 405 14.90 5.93 3.88
C GLY A 405 16.08 5.81 4.84
N GLN A 406 15.82 5.25 6.01
CA GLN A 406 16.81 5.19 7.10
C GLN A 406 17.99 4.27 6.77
N ASN A 407 17.77 3.24 5.96
CA ASN A 407 18.82 2.29 5.54
C ASN A 407 19.42 2.67 4.18
N GLY A 408 19.16 3.88 3.69
CA GLY A 408 19.69 4.42 2.45
C GLY A 408 18.91 4.06 1.18
N GLU A 409 17.82 3.31 1.32
CA GLU A 409 16.88 2.97 0.25
C GLU A 409 16.20 4.21 -0.35
N VAL A 410 15.87 4.15 -1.63
CA VAL A 410 15.12 5.20 -2.32
C VAL A 410 13.64 4.83 -2.30
N MET A 411 12.81 5.73 -1.78
CA MET A 411 11.37 5.54 -1.66
C MET A 411 10.61 6.64 -2.42
N THR A 412 9.44 6.32 -2.94
CA THR A 412 8.47 7.32 -3.41
C THR A 412 7.99 8.18 -2.23
N GLN A 413 7.48 9.38 -2.45
CA GLN A 413 6.70 10.12 -1.43
C GLN A 413 5.19 9.89 -1.56
N TYR A 414 4.76 9.30 -2.67
CA TYR A 414 3.39 8.85 -2.88
C TYR A 414 3.22 7.43 -2.39
N ALA A 415 2.20 7.19 -1.57
CA ALA A 415 1.83 5.85 -1.15
C ALA A 415 1.23 5.06 -2.33
N MET A 416 1.12 3.74 -2.15
CA MET A 416 0.70 2.76 -3.17
C MET A 416 -0.47 3.23 -4.05
N LYS A 417 -1.56 3.71 -3.45
CA LYS A 417 -2.75 4.15 -4.18
C LYS A 417 -2.48 5.36 -5.07
N GLN A 418 -1.67 6.31 -4.61
CA GLN A 418 -1.34 7.51 -5.37
C GLN A 418 -0.35 7.20 -6.50
N VAL A 419 0.59 6.27 -6.29
CA VAL A 419 1.49 5.78 -7.34
C VAL A 419 0.70 5.13 -8.47
N GLU A 420 -0.27 4.28 -8.13
CA GLU A 420 -1.15 3.65 -9.12
C GLU A 420 -2.05 4.67 -9.83
N ALA A 421 -2.58 5.65 -9.09
CA ALA A 421 -3.47 6.67 -9.66
C ALA A 421 -2.78 7.52 -10.74
N ILE A 422 -1.50 7.83 -10.59
CA ILE A 422 -0.71 8.56 -11.61
C ILE A 422 -0.19 7.63 -12.73
N GLY A 423 -0.66 6.39 -12.81
CA GLY A 423 -0.40 5.49 -13.92
C GLY A 423 0.93 4.74 -13.87
N LEU A 424 1.67 4.80 -12.76
CA LEU A 424 2.89 4.02 -12.60
C LEU A 424 2.56 2.56 -12.25
N VAL A 425 3.35 1.65 -12.81
CA VAL A 425 3.20 0.22 -12.58
C VAL A 425 3.91 -0.17 -11.28
N LYS A 426 3.15 -0.75 -10.36
CA LYS A 426 3.68 -1.35 -9.13
C LYS A 426 3.90 -2.85 -9.31
N PHE A 427 4.86 -3.37 -8.56
CA PHE A 427 5.10 -4.79 -8.38
C PHE A 427 5.25 -5.06 -6.89
N ASP A 428 4.51 -6.04 -6.40
CA ASP A 428 4.57 -6.43 -4.99
C ASP A 428 5.50 -7.65 -4.85
N PHE A 429 6.69 -7.40 -4.33
CA PHE A 429 7.71 -8.40 -4.01
C PHE A 429 7.60 -8.75 -2.53
N LEU A 430 6.80 -9.75 -2.19
CA LEU A 430 6.59 -10.17 -0.80
C LEU A 430 7.73 -11.08 -0.35
N GLY A 431 8.24 -10.87 0.86
CA GLY A 431 9.18 -11.79 1.49
C GLY A 431 8.44 -12.82 2.33
N LEU A 432 8.19 -14.02 1.79
CA LEU A 432 7.47 -15.06 2.49
C LEU A 432 8.43 -15.99 3.23
N LYS A 433 8.34 -15.99 4.57
CA LYS A 433 9.17 -16.85 5.44
C LYS A 433 9.00 -18.35 5.12
N THR A 434 7.79 -18.76 4.74
CA THR A 434 7.50 -20.15 4.35
C THR A 434 8.41 -20.64 3.24
N LEU A 435 8.65 -19.83 2.21
CA LEU A 435 9.52 -20.21 1.09
C LEU A 435 10.96 -20.41 1.55
N THR A 436 11.46 -19.56 2.44
CA THR A 436 12.80 -19.74 3.04
C THR A 436 12.89 -21.03 3.84
N VAL A 437 11.87 -21.35 4.66
CA VAL A 437 11.85 -22.58 5.47
C VAL A 437 11.81 -23.83 4.58
N VAL A 438 10.98 -23.82 3.52
CA VAL A 438 10.88 -24.94 2.58
C VAL A 438 12.20 -25.16 1.84
N ASP A 439 12.81 -24.10 1.32
CA ASP A 439 14.10 -24.16 0.61
C ASP A 439 15.22 -24.72 1.49
N GLN A 440 15.37 -24.19 2.71
CA GLN A 440 16.34 -24.71 3.69
C GLN A 440 16.07 -26.19 4.00
N THR A 441 14.80 -26.61 4.09
CA THR A 441 14.43 -28.00 4.33
C THR A 441 14.85 -28.91 3.17
N VAL A 442 14.60 -28.50 1.92
CA VAL A 442 15.04 -29.24 0.72
C VAL A 442 16.56 -29.36 0.67
N GLN A 443 17.29 -28.27 0.91
CA GLN A 443 18.76 -28.29 0.94
C GLN A 443 19.31 -29.20 2.04
N MET A 444 18.67 -29.23 3.21
CA MET A 444 19.05 -30.14 4.31
C MET A 444 18.78 -31.61 3.96
N ILE A 445 17.67 -31.91 3.26
CA ILE A 445 17.36 -33.26 2.80
C ILE A 445 18.40 -33.72 1.77
N GLU A 446 18.75 -32.88 0.80
CA GLU A 446 19.78 -33.17 -0.19
C GLU A 446 21.13 -33.40 0.47
N LYS A 447 21.54 -32.53 1.40
CA LYS A 447 22.82 -32.65 2.13
C LYS A 447 22.91 -33.91 3.00
N ASN A 448 21.83 -34.26 3.70
CA ASN A 448 21.86 -35.35 4.69
C ASN A 448 21.49 -36.71 4.11
N ARG A 449 20.69 -36.76 3.05
CA ARG A 449 20.18 -37.99 2.45
C ARG A 449 20.59 -38.20 0.99
N GLY A 450 21.19 -37.20 0.34
CA GLY A 450 21.53 -37.26 -1.08
C GLY A 450 20.31 -37.26 -2.00
N VAL A 451 19.13 -36.92 -1.49
CA VAL A 451 17.87 -36.91 -2.24
C VAL A 451 17.59 -35.48 -2.71
N LYS A 452 17.63 -35.27 -4.02
CA LYS A 452 17.23 -34.02 -4.64
C LYS A 452 15.72 -34.02 -4.84
N LEU A 453 15.02 -33.11 -4.17
CA LEU A 453 13.58 -32.95 -4.26
C LEU A 453 13.22 -31.81 -5.20
N GLU A 454 12.32 -32.08 -6.15
CA GLU A 454 11.69 -31.06 -6.97
C GLU A 454 10.28 -30.82 -6.44
N LEU A 455 10.03 -29.62 -5.91
CA LEU A 455 8.75 -29.30 -5.26
C LEU A 455 7.56 -29.42 -6.23
N SER A 456 7.78 -29.10 -7.51
CA SER A 456 6.73 -29.18 -8.53
C SER A 456 6.36 -30.61 -8.94
N GLU A 457 7.07 -31.62 -8.43
CA GLU A 457 6.83 -33.04 -8.69
C GLU A 457 6.21 -33.77 -7.47
N ILE A 458 5.98 -33.06 -6.36
CA ILE A 458 5.38 -33.67 -5.17
C ILE A 458 3.90 -34.00 -5.43
N PRO A 459 3.46 -35.26 -5.20
CA PRO A 459 2.07 -35.64 -5.38
C PRO A 459 1.16 -34.92 -4.37
N LEU A 460 -0.02 -34.51 -4.84
CA LEU A 460 -1.00 -33.77 -4.03
C LEU A 460 -2.05 -34.68 -3.38
N ASP A 461 -1.96 -36.00 -3.53
CA ASP A 461 -2.94 -36.99 -3.08
C ASP A 461 -2.40 -37.93 -1.98
N ASP A 462 -1.35 -37.51 -1.26
CA ASP A 462 -0.75 -38.31 -0.19
C ASP A 462 -1.70 -38.49 1.02
N PRO A 463 -2.19 -39.72 1.30
CA PRO A 463 -3.14 -39.97 2.37
C PRO A 463 -2.55 -39.75 3.78
N GLU A 464 -1.23 -39.89 3.97
CA GLU A 464 -0.59 -39.67 5.28
C GLU A 464 -0.61 -38.19 5.65
N VAL A 465 -0.38 -37.31 4.67
CA VAL A 465 -0.44 -35.85 4.84
C VAL A 465 -1.86 -35.44 5.25
N TYR A 466 -2.88 -35.94 4.57
CA TYR A 466 -4.28 -35.64 4.88
C TYR A 466 -4.72 -36.19 6.24
N ALA A 467 -4.27 -37.39 6.61
CA ALA A 467 -4.52 -37.96 7.92
C ALA A 467 -3.91 -37.11 9.05
N LEU A 468 -2.69 -36.60 8.85
CA LEU A 468 -2.02 -35.69 9.79
C LEU A 468 -2.80 -34.38 9.93
N LEU A 469 -3.22 -33.79 8.81
CA LEU A 469 -4.03 -32.57 8.80
C LEU A 469 -5.36 -32.75 9.56
N GLY A 470 -6.05 -33.86 9.31
CA GLY A 470 -7.30 -34.24 9.96
C GLY A 470 -7.16 -34.57 11.45
N ALA A 471 -5.94 -34.86 11.93
CA ALA A 471 -5.66 -35.03 13.36
C ALA A 471 -5.49 -33.69 14.11
N GLY A 472 -5.40 -32.56 13.40
CA GLY A 472 -5.21 -31.24 14.01
C GLY A 472 -3.78 -30.96 14.49
N SER A 473 -2.81 -31.79 14.08
CA SER A 473 -1.38 -31.69 14.42
C SER A 473 -0.63 -30.74 13.47
N ASN A 474 -1.13 -29.51 13.33
CA ASN A 474 -0.79 -28.64 12.20
C ASN A 474 0.11 -27.45 12.58
N LEU A 475 0.88 -27.58 13.68
CA LEU A 475 1.84 -26.56 14.09
C LEU A 475 2.99 -26.51 13.08
N GLY A 476 3.32 -25.33 12.56
CA GLY A 476 4.34 -25.15 11.53
C GLY A 476 3.84 -25.33 10.09
N ILE A 477 2.55 -25.60 9.88
CA ILE A 477 1.95 -25.74 8.54
C ILE A 477 1.34 -24.40 8.12
N PHE A 478 1.93 -23.79 7.10
CA PHE A 478 1.53 -22.49 6.57
C PHE A 478 0.01 -22.36 6.37
N GLN A 479 -0.57 -21.23 6.83
CA GLN A 479 -2.01 -20.90 6.86
C GLN A 479 -2.89 -21.77 7.79
N LEU A 480 -2.43 -22.94 8.24
CA LEU A 480 -3.27 -23.94 8.92
C LEU A 480 -3.01 -24.06 10.44
N GLU A 481 -2.27 -23.11 11.02
CA GLU A 481 -1.79 -23.20 12.41
C GLU A 481 -2.76 -22.64 13.48
N SER A 482 -3.68 -21.76 13.08
CA SER A 482 -4.54 -21.06 14.04
C SER A 482 -5.47 -22.03 14.78
N SER A 483 -5.82 -21.73 16.04
CA SER A 483 -6.64 -22.62 16.86
C SER A 483 -7.99 -22.94 16.22
N GLY A 484 -8.66 -21.96 15.63
CA GLY A 484 -9.93 -22.18 14.94
C GLY A 484 -9.77 -22.94 13.62
N MET A 485 -8.70 -22.70 12.85
CA MET A 485 -8.44 -23.46 11.63
C MET A 485 -8.15 -24.94 11.95
N ARG A 486 -7.40 -25.21 13.02
CA ARG A 486 -7.12 -26.57 13.49
C ARG A 486 -8.38 -27.31 13.93
N ASP A 487 -9.28 -26.64 14.64
CA ASP A 487 -10.59 -27.21 15.00
C ASP A 487 -11.43 -27.54 13.77
N LEU A 488 -11.42 -26.67 12.75
CA LEU A 488 -12.10 -26.94 11.49
C LEU A 488 -11.47 -28.12 10.72
N LEU A 489 -10.14 -28.22 10.65
CA LEU A 489 -9.45 -29.35 10.02
C LEU A 489 -9.80 -30.68 10.70
N PHE A 490 -9.88 -30.68 12.04
CA PHE A 490 -10.28 -31.84 12.81
C PHE A 490 -11.73 -32.28 12.51
N LYS A 491 -12.64 -31.32 12.34
CA LYS A 491 -14.05 -31.57 11.99
C LYS A 491 -14.23 -31.99 10.53
N LEU A 492 -13.52 -31.34 9.61
CA LEU A 492 -13.64 -31.60 8.16
C LEU A 492 -12.99 -32.93 7.77
N LYS A 493 -11.80 -33.24 8.33
CA LYS A 493 -10.94 -34.35 7.90
C LYS A 493 -10.68 -34.33 6.38
N PRO A 494 -9.88 -33.36 5.89
CA PRO A 494 -9.64 -33.22 4.46
C PRO A 494 -9.04 -34.50 3.89
N GLN A 495 -9.40 -34.84 2.64
CA GLN A 495 -8.86 -36.00 1.91
C GLN A 495 -8.29 -35.62 0.54
N SER A 496 -8.37 -34.34 0.17
CA SER A 496 -7.94 -33.81 -1.11
C SER A 496 -7.44 -32.38 -0.97
N PHE A 497 -6.69 -31.91 -1.97
CA PHE A 497 -6.19 -30.54 -1.97
C PHE A 497 -7.34 -29.53 -2.09
N LYS A 498 -8.41 -29.88 -2.82
CA LYS A 498 -9.63 -29.07 -2.97
C LYS A 498 -10.31 -28.80 -1.62
N ASP A 499 -10.28 -29.76 -0.68
CA ASP A 499 -10.79 -29.56 0.68
C ASP A 499 -10.03 -28.43 1.41
N ILE A 500 -8.70 -28.36 1.22
CA ILE A 500 -7.85 -27.32 1.82
C ILE A 500 -8.18 -25.94 1.22
N ILE A 501 -8.32 -25.87 -0.10
CA ILE A 501 -8.69 -24.64 -0.82
C ILE A 501 -10.04 -24.11 -0.27
N ALA A 502 -11.05 -24.98 -0.18
CA ALA A 502 -12.36 -24.62 0.33
C ALA A 502 -12.29 -24.15 1.80
N LEU A 503 -11.51 -24.84 2.63
CA LEU A 503 -11.39 -24.51 4.04
C LEU A 503 -10.78 -23.12 4.27
N VAL A 504 -9.73 -22.78 3.54
CA VAL A 504 -9.10 -21.45 3.63
C VAL A 504 -10.05 -20.35 3.15
N ALA A 505 -10.91 -20.65 2.16
CA ALA A 505 -11.94 -19.71 1.71
C ALA A 505 -13.07 -19.52 2.75
N LEU A 506 -13.49 -20.61 3.40
CA LEU A 506 -14.56 -20.65 4.39
C LEU A 506 -14.16 -20.10 5.77
N TYR A 507 -12.88 -20.13 6.13
CA TYR A 507 -12.40 -19.63 7.42
C TYR A 507 -12.29 -18.10 7.46
N ARG A 508 -13.45 -17.43 7.32
CA ARG A 508 -13.61 -15.98 7.37
C ARG A 508 -14.83 -15.63 8.23
N PRO A 509 -14.89 -14.44 8.87
CA PRO A 509 -15.99 -14.08 9.76
C PRO A 509 -17.37 -14.26 9.13
N GLY A 510 -17.58 -13.78 7.89
CA GLY A 510 -18.87 -13.89 7.20
C GLY A 510 -19.38 -15.33 7.05
N PRO A 511 -18.64 -16.24 6.37
CA PRO A 511 -19.04 -17.64 6.25
C PRO A 511 -19.17 -18.40 7.58
N LEU A 512 -18.37 -18.05 8.60
CA LEU A 512 -18.48 -18.63 9.93
C LEU A 512 -19.80 -18.25 10.62
N ASP A 513 -20.17 -16.97 10.54
CA ASP A 513 -21.37 -16.43 11.18
C ASP A 513 -22.66 -16.86 10.46
N SER A 514 -22.59 -17.13 9.15
CA SER A 514 -23.76 -17.56 8.35
C SER A 514 -24.10 -19.05 8.46
N GLY A 515 -23.27 -19.85 9.15
CA GLY A 515 -23.45 -21.31 9.27
C GLY A 515 -23.01 -22.12 8.04
N MET A 516 -22.50 -21.45 7.00
CA MET A 516 -22.05 -22.07 5.74
C MET A 516 -20.98 -23.15 5.94
N VAL A 517 -20.05 -22.92 6.88
CA VAL A 517 -19.00 -23.90 7.22
C VAL A 517 -19.59 -25.19 7.77
N GLY A 518 -20.68 -25.09 8.55
CA GLY A 518 -21.36 -26.24 9.13
C GLY A 518 -22.07 -27.08 8.07
N GLU A 519 -22.76 -26.44 7.12
CA GLU A 519 -23.40 -27.14 5.99
C GLU A 519 -22.36 -27.86 5.13
N PHE A 520 -21.25 -27.18 4.81
CA PHE A 520 -20.15 -27.77 4.03
C PHE A 520 -19.62 -29.06 4.69
N ILE A 521 -19.33 -29.02 6.01
CA ILE A 521 -18.84 -30.19 6.75
C ILE A 521 -19.89 -31.32 6.80
N LYS A 522 -21.16 -31.00 7.03
CA LYS A 522 -22.23 -32.02 7.08
C LYS A 522 -22.44 -32.70 5.74
N ARG A 523 -22.49 -31.93 4.64
CA ARG A 523 -22.63 -32.47 3.29
C ARG A 523 -21.41 -33.30 2.88
N ARG A 524 -20.21 -32.86 3.24
CA ARG A 524 -18.96 -33.61 3.04
C ARG A 524 -18.97 -34.99 3.69
N HIS A 525 -19.53 -35.10 4.90
CA HIS A 525 -19.66 -36.37 5.65
C HIS A 525 -20.93 -37.15 5.31
N GLY A 526 -21.73 -36.70 4.34
CA GLY A 526 -23.00 -37.34 3.97
C GLY A 526 -24.07 -37.27 5.06
N GLN A 527 -23.92 -36.38 6.05
CA GLN A 527 -24.89 -36.16 7.12
C GLN A 527 -26.07 -35.28 6.67
N GLU A 528 -25.90 -34.60 5.54
CA GLU A 528 -26.91 -33.78 4.88
C GLU A 528 -26.83 -34.04 3.37
N SER A 529 -27.98 -34.10 2.68
CA SER A 529 -27.98 -34.33 1.23
C SER A 529 -27.51 -33.09 0.48
N ILE A 530 -26.65 -33.29 -0.51
CA ILE A 530 -26.27 -32.23 -1.44
C ILE A 530 -27.50 -31.90 -2.29
N ARG A 531 -27.89 -30.63 -2.29
CA ARG A 531 -29.02 -30.12 -3.09
C ARG A 531 -28.50 -29.04 -4.03
N TYR A 532 -28.89 -29.16 -5.29
CA TYR A 532 -28.70 -28.13 -6.30
C TYR A 532 -30.07 -27.55 -6.65
N GLU A 533 -30.21 -26.22 -6.70
CA GLU A 533 -31.49 -25.61 -7.09
C GLU A 533 -31.85 -25.90 -8.54
N LEU A 534 -30.83 -26.05 -9.39
CA LEU A 534 -30.95 -26.42 -10.80
C LEU A 534 -29.90 -27.49 -11.13
N PRO A 535 -30.21 -28.49 -11.99
CA PRO A 535 -29.23 -29.52 -12.40
C PRO A 535 -27.94 -28.95 -13.00
N ALA A 536 -28.02 -27.81 -13.71
CA ALA A 536 -26.86 -27.15 -14.30
C ALA A 536 -25.82 -26.66 -13.26
N LEU A 537 -26.24 -26.46 -11.99
CA LEU A 537 -25.33 -26.03 -10.92
C LEU A 537 -24.42 -27.15 -10.43
N GLU A 538 -24.74 -28.42 -10.71
CA GLU A 538 -23.93 -29.56 -10.29
C GLU A 538 -22.52 -29.49 -10.88
N GLU A 539 -22.38 -29.08 -12.14
CA GLU A 539 -21.08 -28.93 -12.80
C GLU A 539 -20.18 -27.89 -12.10
N VAL A 540 -20.78 -26.83 -11.54
CA VAL A 540 -20.06 -25.71 -10.93
C VAL A 540 -19.81 -25.91 -9.43
N LEU A 541 -20.73 -26.58 -8.74
CA LEU A 541 -20.77 -26.67 -7.27
C LEU A 541 -20.45 -28.05 -6.72
N SER A 542 -20.20 -29.06 -7.57
CA SER A 542 -19.86 -30.42 -7.13
C SER A 542 -18.64 -30.45 -6.22
N ASP A 543 -17.59 -29.72 -6.59
CA ASP A 543 -16.34 -29.60 -5.82
C ASP A 543 -16.50 -28.90 -4.46
N THR A 544 -17.62 -28.21 -4.23
CA THR A 544 -17.92 -27.51 -2.98
C THR A 544 -19.21 -28.02 -2.32
N TYR A 545 -19.64 -29.23 -2.67
CA TYR A 545 -20.80 -29.90 -2.08
C TYR A 545 -22.10 -29.07 -2.15
N GLY A 546 -22.30 -28.36 -3.26
CA GLY A 546 -23.48 -27.51 -3.49
C GLY A 546 -23.44 -26.16 -2.77
N VAL A 547 -22.33 -25.79 -2.13
CA VAL A 547 -22.17 -24.49 -1.46
C VAL A 547 -21.41 -23.53 -2.39
N ILE A 548 -21.89 -22.31 -2.56
CA ILE A 548 -21.19 -21.28 -3.34
C ILE A 548 -20.08 -20.68 -2.46
N VAL A 549 -18.84 -21.09 -2.70
CA VAL A 549 -17.67 -20.68 -1.88
C VAL A 549 -16.78 -19.69 -2.62
N TYR A 550 -16.60 -19.88 -3.95
CA TYR A 550 -15.64 -19.12 -4.73
C TYR A 550 -16.31 -18.02 -5.57
N GLN A 551 -15.55 -16.95 -5.87
CA GLN A 551 -16.04 -15.89 -6.76
C GLN A 551 -16.16 -16.40 -8.20
N GLU A 552 -15.29 -17.32 -8.62
CA GLU A 552 -15.35 -18.00 -9.91
C GLU A 552 -16.65 -18.78 -10.10
N GLN A 553 -17.15 -19.43 -9.04
CA GLN A 553 -18.43 -20.11 -9.08
C GLN A 553 -19.57 -19.12 -9.33
N VAL A 554 -19.55 -17.96 -8.67
CA VAL A 554 -20.53 -16.88 -8.90
C VAL A 554 -20.45 -16.34 -10.32
N MET A 555 -19.26 -16.30 -10.94
CA MET A 555 -19.12 -15.84 -12.33
C MET A 555 -19.59 -16.86 -13.37
N ARG A 556 -19.57 -18.16 -13.04
CA ARG A 556 -20.06 -19.24 -13.93
C ARG A 556 -21.57 -19.41 -13.88
N ILE A 557 -22.19 -19.13 -12.72
CA ILE A 557 -23.65 -19.10 -12.53
C ILE A 557 -24.23 -17.87 -13.20
#